data_AF-A0A7R9JJ40-F1
#
_entry.id   AF-A0A7R9JJ40-F1
#
_cell.length_a   1.000
_cell.length_b   1.000
_cell.length_c   1.000
_cell.angle_alpha   90.00
_cell.angle_beta   90.00
_cell.angle_gamma   90.00
#
_symmetry.space_group_name_H-M   'P 1'
#
loop_
_entity.id
_entity.type
_entity.pdbx_description
1 polymer ?
#
loop_
_entity_poly.entity_id
_entity_poly.type
_entity_poly.pdbx_seq_one_letter_code
_entity_poly.pdbx_strand_id
1 'polypeptide(L)'
;MHWSVVTGLQPVIIETVMSGDELRTDLTAVEQQIVTLGSENVVCVLTTTSCFAPRASDSVEQVAVICARYNVPHIINNAYGLQSSRCMHIIQEAAR
;
A
#
# COMPACT_ATOMS: atom_id res chain seq x y z
N MET A 1 7.50 -24.21 3.61
CA MET A 1 7.57 -22.79 3.20
C MET A 1 6.23 -22.46 2.55
N HIS A 2 5.44 -21.55 3.12
CA HIS A 2 4.10 -21.23 2.59
C HIS A 2 4.16 -19.82 2.01
N TRP A 3 4.55 -19.74 0.72
CA TRP A 3 4.49 -18.53 -0.11
C TRP A 3 3.04 -18.19 -0.41
N SER A 4 2.74 -16.96 -0.87
CA SER A 4 1.40 -16.64 -1.37
C SER A 4 1.03 -17.56 -2.53
N VAL A 5 -0.18 -18.13 -2.46
CA VAL A 5 -0.63 -19.34 -3.16
C VAL A 5 -0.81 -19.19 -4.68
N VAL A 6 -0.75 -17.96 -5.25
CA VAL A 6 -1.08 -17.74 -6.69
C VAL A 6 0.09 -17.21 -7.52
N THR A 7 0.99 -16.39 -6.95
CA THR A 7 2.08 -15.72 -7.70
C THR A 7 3.48 -16.21 -7.36
N GLY A 8 3.63 -17.07 -6.34
CA GLY A 8 4.95 -17.53 -5.88
C GLY A 8 5.77 -16.46 -5.16
N LEU A 9 5.15 -15.32 -4.81
CA LEU A 9 5.80 -14.24 -4.07
C LEU A 9 5.59 -14.39 -2.55
N GLN A 10 6.50 -13.81 -1.76
CA GLN A 10 6.34 -13.70 -0.31
C GLN A 10 5.62 -12.40 0.04
N PRO A 11 4.45 -12.46 0.68
CA PRO A 11 3.84 -11.27 1.22
C PRO A 11 4.61 -10.81 2.47
N VAL A 12 4.96 -9.52 2.50
CA VAL A 12 5.44 -8.83 3.70
C VAL A 12 4.28 -8.02 4.22
N ILE A 13 3.66 -8.50 5.31
CA ILE A 13 2.47 -7.88 5.88
C ILE A 13 2.90 -6.71 6.77
N ILE A 14 2.38 -5.53 6.47
CA ILE A 14 2.54 -4.33 7.29
C ILE A 14 1.27 -4.16 8.11
N GLU A 15 1.40 -4.22 9.43
CA GLU A 15 0.28 -3.97 10.34
C GLU A 15 -0.16 -2.50 10.26
N THR A 16 -1.45 -2.26 10.39
CA THR A 16 -2.02 -0.91 10.40
C THR A 16 -1.84 -0.23 11.75
N VAL A 17 -1.80 1.09 11.75
CA VAL A 17 -1.83 1.90 12.98
C VAL A 17 -3.24 2.43 13.26
N MET A 18 -3.63 2.43 14.53
CA MET A 18 -4.91 3.00 14.97
C MET A 18 -4.83 4.52 15.04
N SER A 19 -5.83 5.20 14.48
CA SER A 19 -5.95 6.66 14.47
C SER A 19 -7.39 7.06 14.73
N GLY A 20 -7.72 7.31 16.00
CA GLY A 20 -9.12 7.42 16.43
C GLY A 20 -9.85 6.09 16.21
N ASP A 21 -10.97 6.13 15.48
CA ASP A 21 -11.77 4.94 15.17
C ASP A 21 -11.33 4.22 13.88
N GLU A 22 -10.31 4.74 13.18
CA GLU A 22 -9.83 4.20 11.91
C GLU A 22 -8.53 3.41 12.07
N LEU A 23 -8.37 2.37 11.24
CA LEU A 23 -7.08 1.74 10.98
C LEU A 23 -6.46 2.35 9.71
N ARG A 24 -5.23 2.86 9.82
CA ARG A 24 -4.52 3.59 8.76
C ARG A 24 -3.18 2.95 8.42
N THR A 25 -2.64 3.32 7.27
CA THR A 25 -1.33 2.88 6.80
C THR A 25 -0.23 3.32 7.77
N ASP A 26 0.64 2.39 8.14
CA ASP A 26 1.89 2.73 8.81
C ASP A 26 2.98 3.05 7.77
N LEU A 27 3.11 4.33 7.42
CA LEU A 27 4.10 4.80 6.45
C LEU A 27 5.53 4.51 6.90
N THR A 28 5.79 4.56 8.21
CA THR A 28 7.11 4.30 8.77
C THR A 28 7.47 2.84 8.62
N ALA A 29 6.55 1.92 8.94
CA ALA A 29 6.79 0.49 8.76
C ALA A 29 6.94 0.10 7.28
N VAL A 30 6.19 0.73 6.36
CA VAL A 30 6.37 0.52 4.91
C VAL A 30 7.79 0.88 4.48
N GLU A 31 8.25 2.09 4.79
CA GLU A 31 9.59 2.55 4.40
C GLU A 31 10.69 1.72 5.07
N GLN A 32 10.54 1.39 6.36
CA GLN A 32 11.47 0.55 7.09
C GLN A 32 11.61 -0.85 6.48
N GLN A 33 10.52 -1.47 6.03
CA GLN A 33 10.59 -2.79 5.41
C GLN A 33 11.24 -2.76 4.03
N ILE A 34 11.00 -1.72 3.22
CA ILE A 34 11.71 -1.54 1.94
C ILE A 34 13.22 -1.44 2.18
N VAL A 35 13.65 -0.65 3.16
CA VAL A 35 15.07 -0.49 3.51
C VAL A 35 15.66 -1.79 4.06
N THR A 36 14.94 -2.48 4.96
CA THR A 36 15.42 -3.70 5.62
C THR A 36 15.60 -4.85 4.63
N LEU A 37 14.69 -4.99 3.67
CA LEU A 37 14.74 -6.05 2.66
C LEU A 37 15.69 -5.72 1.50
N GLY A 38 16.03 -4.44 1.31
CA GLY A 38 16.64 -3.94 0.08
C GLY A 38 15.59 -3.79 -1.02
N SER A 39 15.49 -2.61 -1.62
CA SER A 39 14.48 -2.28 -2.62
C SER A 39 14.51 -3.21 -3.84
N GLU A 40 15.68 -3.72 -4.21
CA GLU A 40 15.88 -4.68 -5.29
C GLU A 40 15.24 -6.06 -5.04
N ASN A 41 14.94 -6.38 -3.77
CA ASN A 41 14.25 -7.60 -3.37
C ASN A 41 12.74 -7.39 -3.20
N VAL A 42 12.23 -6.17 -3.40
CA VAL A 42 10.81 -5.83 -3.28
C VAL A 42 10.19 -5.73 -4.66
N VAL A 43 9.35 -6.70 -5.00
CA VAL A 43 8.66 -6.74 -6.30
C VAL A 43 7.69 -5.57 -6.46
N CYS A 44 6.93 -5.24 -5.41
CA CYS A 44 6.07 -4.06 -5.37
C CYS A 44 5.60 -3.78 -3.93
N VAL A 45 5.07 -2.58 -3.73
CA VAL A 45 4.15 -2.28 -2.62
C VAL A 45 2.72 -2.38 -3.14
N LEU A 46 1.85 -3.10 -2.41
CA LEU A 46 0.43 -3.27 -2.74
C LEU A 46 -0.44 -2.52 -1.73
N THR A 47 -0.92 -1.34 -2.13
CA THR A 47 -1.90 -0.57 -1.33
C THR A 47 -3.33 -0.90 -1.74
N THR A 48 -4.30 -0.56 -0.88
CA THR A 48 -5.73 -0.78 -1.11
C THR A 48 -6.52 0.50 -0.80
N THR A 49 -7.31 0.99 -1.75
CA THR A 49 -8.19 2.15 -1.56
C THR A 49 -9.50 1.72 -0.90
N SER A 50 -10.21 0.77 -1.51
CA SER A 50 -11.55 0.39 -1.10
C SER A 50 -11.50 -0.84 -0.18
N CYS A 51 -11.83 -0.65 1.10
CA CYS A 51 -11.83 -1.71 2.13
C CYS A 51 -13.01 -1.53 3.11
N PHE A 52 -13.32 -2.58 3.88
CA PHE A 52 -14.32 -2.51 4.93
C PHE A 52 -13.80 -1.70 6.13
N ALA A 53 -14.68 -0.88 6.71
CA ALA A 53 -14.43 -0.26 8.01
C ALA A 53 -14.15 -1.34 9.07
N PRO A 54 -13.25 -1.10 10.04
CA PRO A 54 -12.66 0.20 10.41
C PRO A 54 -11.43 0.61 9.59
N ARG A 55 -10.99 -0.19 8.61
CA ARG A 55 -9.83 0.17 7.78
C ARG A 55 -10.19 1.31 6.83
N ALA A 56 -9.41 2.39 6.89
CA ALA A 56 -9.48 3.45 5.91
C ALA A 56 -8.72 3.06 4.64
N SER A 57 -8.98 3.80 3.54
CA SER A 57 -8.12 3.75 2.36
C SER A 57 -6.67 3.98 2.75
N ASP A 58 -5.74 3.26 2.12
CA ASP A 58 -4.33 3.51 2.35
C ASP A 58 -3.94 4.94 2.00
N SER A 59 -2.84 5.42 2.60
CA SER A 59 -2.18 6.68 2.29
C SER A 59 -1.43 6.59 0.93
N VAL A 60 -2.19 6.35 -0.14
CA VAL A 60 -1.66 5.97 -1.47
C VAL A 60 -0.68 7.00 -2.02
N GLU A 61 -0.98 8.29 -1.89
CA GLU A 61 -0.10 9.37 -2.35
C GLU A 61 1.27 9.32 -1.64
N GLN A 62 1.26 9.22 -0.31
CA GLN A 62 2.49 9.14 0.47
C GLN A 62 3.28 7.85 0.20
N VAL A 63 2.58 6.72 0.01
CA VAL A 63 3.23 5.46 -0.39
C VAL A 63 3.83 5.57 -1.79
N ALA A 64 3.19 6.25 -2.74
CA ALA A 64 3.73 6.48 -4.07
C ALA A 64 5.04 7.28 -4.01
N VAL A 65 5.10 8.32 -3.16
CA VAL A 65 6.35 9.09 -2.92
C VAL A 65 7.47 8.20 -2.38
N ILE A 66 7.16 7.31 -1.42
CA ILE A 66 8.14 6.34 -0.89
C ILE A 66 8.58 5.40 -2.01
N CYS A 67 7.65 4.80 -2.74
CA CYS A 67 7.93 3.87 -3.83
C CYS A 67 8.81 4.51 -4.91
N ALA A 68 8.53 5.74 -5.32
CA ALA A 68 9.34 6.49 -6.27
C ALA A 68 10.77 6.74 -5.76
N ARG A 69 10.92 7.11 -4.48
CA ARG A 69 12.23 7.35 -3.85
C ARG A 69 13.13 6.10 -3.89
N TYR A 70 12.56 4.93 -3.67
CA TYR A 70 13.29 3.66 -3.65
C TYR A 70 13.24 2.88 -4.96
N ASN A 71 12.66 3.46 -6.02
CA ASN A 71 12.46 2.80 -7.31
C ASN A 71 11.74 1.42 -7.19
N VAL A 72 10.73 1.36 -6.32
CA VAL A 72 9.90 0.16 -6.10
C VAL A 72 8.57 0.34 -6.83
N PRO A 73 8.08 -0.65 -7.59
CA PRO A 73 6.75 -0.57 -8.22
C PRO A 73 5.63 -0.43 -7.19
N HIS A 74 4.61 0.37 -7.50
CA HIS A 74 3.45 0.57 -6.64
C HIS A 74 2.17 0.08 -7.35
N ILE A 75 1.49 -0.90 -6.74
CA ILE A 75 0.23 -1.44 -7.23
C ILE A 75 -0.88 -1.01 -6.28
N ILE A 76 -2.01 -0.57 -6.84
CA ILE A 76 -3.17 -0.11 -6.07
C ILE A 76 -4.34 -1.05 -6.33
N ASN A 77 -4.77 -1.76 -5.30
CA ASN A 77 -6.03 -2.49 -5.29
C ASN A 77 -7.21 -1.51 -5.14
N ASN A 78 -7.88 -1.22 -6.26
CA ASN A 78 -9.04 -0.35 -6.34
C ASN A 78 -10.34 -1.11 -6.60
N ALA A 79 -10.49 -2.33 -6.05
CA ALA A 79 -11.53 -3.30 -6.37
C ALA A 79 -12.93 -2.73 -6.59
N TYR A 80 -13.42 -1.89 -5.67
CA TYR A 80 -14.73 -1.25 -5.76
C TYR A 80 -14.64 0.27 -5.55
N GLY A 81 -13.45 0.85 -5.71
CA GLY A 81 -13.21 2.28 -5.50
C GLY A 81 -13.59 3.16 -6.69
N LEU A 82 -13.86 2.60 -7.88
CA LEU A 82 -14.24 3.37 -9.08
C LEU A 82 -15.49 4.25 -8.85
N GLN A 83 -16.44 3.77 -8.05
CA GLN A 83 -17.66 4.50 -7.71
C GLN A 83 -17.43 5.67 -6.72
N SER A 84 -16.26 5.76 -6.11
CA SER A 84 -15.91 6.78 -5.12
C SER A 84 -15.03 7.85 -5.75
N SER A 85 -15.55 9.07 -5.89
CA SER A 85 -14.77 10.22 -6.36
C SER A 85 -13.53 10.47 -5.49
N ARG A 86 -13.62 10.21 -4.18
CA ARG A 86 -12.50 10.30 -3.25
C ARG A 86 -11.38 9.30 -3.58
N CYS A 87 -11.71 8.04 -3.83
CA CYS A 87 -10.70 7.02 -4.19
C CYS A 87 -10.02 7.37 -5.52
N MET A 88 -10.81 7.79 -6.51
CA MET A 88 -10.29 8.17 -7.82
C MET A 88 -9.39 9.41 -7.74
N HIS A 89 -9.75 10.40 -6.91
CA HIS A 89 -8.91 11.57 -6.68
C HIS A 89 -7.56 11.19 -6.06
N ILE A 90 -7.55 10.37 -5.01
CA ILE A 90 -6.32 9.92 -4.35
C ILE A 90 -5.40 9.16 -5.33
N ILE A 91 -5.96 8.30 -6.20
CA ILE A 91 -5.19 7.60 -7.24
C ILE A 91 -4.59 8.59 -8.25
N GLN A 92 -5.37 9.60 -8.65
CA GLN A 92 -4.90 10.61 -9.59
C GLN A 92 -3.75 11.45 -9.02
N GLU A 93 -3.79 11.78 -7.72
CA GLU A 93 -2.70 12.49 -7.03
C GLU A 93 -1.45 11.60 -6.90
N ALA A 94 -1.63 10.32 -6.57
CA ALA A 94 -0.52 9.36 -6.48
C ALA A 94 0.19 9.07 -7.82
N ALA A 95 -0.48 9.31 -8.95
CA ALA A 95 0.07 9.10 -10.28
C ALA A 95 0.81 10.32 -10.87
N ARG A 96 0.89 11.43 -10.13
CA ARG A 96 1.64 12.63 -10.51
C ARG A 96 3.12 12.51 -10.13
#